data_AF-A0A2D7VXH7-F1
#
_entry.id   AF-A0A2D7VXH7-F1
#
_cell.length_a   1.000
_cell.length_b   1.000
_cell.length_c   1.000
_cell.angle_alpha   90.00
_cell.angle_beta   90.00
_cell.angle_gamma   90.00
#
_symmetry.space_group_name_H-M   'P 1'
#
loop_
_entity.id
_entity.type
_entity.pdbx_description
1 polymer ?
#
loop_
_entity_poly.entity_id
_entity_poly.type
_entity_poly.pdbx_seq_one_letter_code
_entity_poly.pdbx_strand_id
1 'polypeptide(L)' 'MFKTEKDRIEAYKRLFATDDGKQVLEDLKARFHIETMTFVDNNRALSFVHEGQRSVVLYVLHLIKEEKQQQQTIAEG' A
#
# COMPACT_ATOMS: atom_id res chain seq x y z
N MET A 1 -4.27 15.64 14.32
CA MET A 1 -4.37 15.37 12.86
C MET A 1 -3.08 15.86 12.20
N PHE A 2 -2.65 15.27 11.07
CA PHE A 2 -1.47 15.75 10.34
C PHE A 2 -1.66 17.20 9.88
N LYS A 3 -0.59 18.02 9.94
CA LYS A 3 -0.66 19.44 9.58
C LYS A 3 -0.64 19.64 8.06
N THR A 4 0.11 18.79 7.35
CA THR A 4 0.18 18.79 5.88
C THR A 4 0.12 17.36 5.32
N GLU A 5 -0.11 17.25 4.01
CA GLU A 5 -0.02 15.97 3.30
C GLU A 5 1.40 15.39 3.34
N LYS A 6 2.43 16.24 3.21
CA LYS A 6 3.83 15.82 3.34
C LYS A 6 4.10 15.22 4.72
N ASP A 7 3.61 15.84 5.79
CA ASP A 7 3.77 15.32 7.16
C ASP A 7 3.13 13.94 7.31
N ARG A 8 1.97 13.72 6.67
CA ARG A 8 1.31 12.41 6.64
C ARG A 8 2.21 11.40 5.92
N ILE A 9 2.62 11.65 4.69
CA ILE A 9 3.44 10.73 3.89
C ILE A 9 4.73 10.34 4.63
N GLU A 10 5.44 11.33 5.19
CA GLU A 10 6.66 11.09 5.94
C GLU A 10 6.41 10.31 7.23
N ALA A 11 5.25 10.46 7.88
CA ALA A 11 4.88 9.62 9.02
C ALA A 11 4.68 8.15 8.61
N TYR A 12 4.00 7.88 7.48
CA TYR A 12 3.83 6.52 6.96
C TYR A 12 5.18 5.89 6.59
N LYS A 13 6.04 6.63 5.87
CA LYS A 13 7.38 6.17 5.50
C LYS A 13 8.22 5.81 6.72
N ARG A 14 8.27 6.71 7.73
CA ARG A 14 9.03 6.44 8.98
C ARG A 14 8.48 5.24 9.73
N LEU A 15 7.16 5.11 9.85
CA LEU A 15 6.53 4.01 10.57
C LEU A 15 6.87 2.66 9.92
N PHE A 16 6.67 2.54 8.60
CA PHE A 16 6.91 1.29 7.88
C PHE A 16 8.40 1.01 7.57
N ALA A 17 9.30 1.91 7.96
CA ALA A 17 10.74 1.68 7.93
C ALA A 17 11.27 0.93 9.17
N THR A 18 10.49 0.87 10.26
CA THR A 18 10.85 0.10 11.47
C THR A 18 10.68 -1.40 11.24
N ASP A 19 11.31 -2.22 12.08
CA ASP A 19 11.22 -3.69 11.95
C ASP A 19 9.78 -4.19 12.18
N ASP A 20 9.13 -3.73 13.24
CA ASP A 20 7.71 -4.05 13.50
C ASP A 20 6.81 -3.53 12.39
N GLY A 21 7.08 -2.31 11.88
CA GLY A 21 6.34 -1.74 10.77
C GLY A 21 6.39 -2.62 9.53
N LYS A 22 7.58 -3.13 9.16
CA LYS A 22 7.74 -4.07 8.04
C LYS A 22 6.98 -5.37 8.28
N GLN A 23 7.05 -5.94 9.48
CA GLN A 23 6.33 -7.18 9.81
C GLN A 23 4.81 -6.99 9.70
N VAL A 24 4.29 -5.88 10.22
CA VAL A 24 2.87 -5.54 10.09
C VAL A 24 2.49 -5.33 8.62
N LEU A 25 3.31 -4.65 7.82
CA LEU A 25 3.03 -4.46 6.40
C LEU A 25 2.93 -5.79 5.63
N GLU A 26 3.82 -6.74 5.91
CA GLU A 26 3.76 -8.07 5.29
C GLU A 26 2.52 -8.86 5.75
N ASP A 27 2.14 -8.78 7.03
CA ASP A 27 0.87 -9.37 7.51
C ASP A 27 -0.35 -8.75 6.80
N LEU A 28 -0.38 -7.42 6.63
CA LEU A 28 -1.45 -6.73 5.89
C LEU A 28 -1.51 -7.18 4.43
N LYS A 29 -0.36 -7.32 3.76
CA LYS A 29 -0.29 -7.80 2.37
C LYS A 29 -0.87 -9.21 2.24
N ALA A 30 -0.52 -10.10 3.17
CA ALA A 30 -1.00 -11.48 3.19
C ALA A 30 -2.52 -11.57 3.44
N ARG A 31 -3.06 -10.74 4.34
CA ARG A 31 -4.49 -10.75 4.69
C ARG A 31 -5.40 -10.14 3.64
N PHE A 32 -4.95 -9.07 2.98
CA PHE A 32 -5.81 -8.23 2.15
C PHE A 32 -5.53 -8.38 0.66
N HIS A 33 -5.25 -9.62 0.25
CA HIS A 33 -5.22 -10.06 -1.15
C HIS A 33 -4.26 -9.25 -2.04
N ILE A 34 -3.14 -8.76 -1.53
CA ILE A 34 -2.21 -7.95 -2.34
C ILE A 34 -1.57 -8.76 -3.45
N GLU A 35 -1.31 -10.05 -3.22
CA GLU A 35 -0.69 -10.97 -4.17
C GLU A 35 -1.65 -12.05 -4.69
N THR A 36 -2.94 -11.96 -4.34
CA THR A 36 -3.97 -12.93 -4.77
C THR A 36 -5.16 -12.23 -5.42
N MET A 37 -6.06 -13.01 -6.02
CA MET A 37 -7.35 -12.48 -6.49
C MET A 37 -8.28 -12.23 -5.30
N THR A 38 -9.08 -11.17 -5.39
CA THR A 38 -10.17 -10.84 -4.45
C THR A 38 -11.50 -11.50 -4.83
N PHE A 39 -11.60 -11.98 -6.08
CA PHE A 39 -12.78 -12.60 -6.64
C PHE A 39 -13.19 -13.84 -5.85
N VAL A 40 -14.46 -13.87 -5.47
CA VAL A 40 -15.12 -15.01 -4.84
C VAL A 40 -16.25 -15.47 -5.75
N ASP A 41 -16.16 -16.72 -6.20
CA ASP A 41 -17.16 -17.31 -7.07
C ASP A 41 -18.56 -17.27 -6.44
N ASN A 42 -19.56 -16.93 -7.25
CA ASN A 42 -20.95 -16.72 -6.83
C ASN A 42 -21.16 -15.74 -5.65
N ASN A 43 -20.17 -14.92 -5.28
CA ASN A 43 -20.28 -13.95 -4.19
C ASN A 43 -19.64 -12.59 -4.55
N ARG A 44 -20.37 -11.81 -5.34
CA ARG A 44 -19.97 -10.46 -5.77
C ARG A 44 -19.80 -9.49 -4.60
N ALA A 45 -20.68 -9.57 -3.60
CA ALA A 45 -20.63 -8.66 -2.45
C ALA A 45 -19.33 -8.84 -1.67
N LEU A 46 -18.91 -10.08 -1.44
CA LEU A 46 -17.64 -10.37 -0.77
C LEU A 46 -16.43 -9.93 -1.61
N SER A 47 -16.47 -10.16 -2.93
CA SER A 47 -15.42 -9.66 -3.85
C SER A 47 -15.24 -8.14 -3.74
N PHE A 48 -16.35 -7.39 -3.66
CA PHE A 48 -16.32 -5.94 -3.50
C PHE A 48 -15.73 -5.50 -2.15
N VAL A 49 -16.06 -6.20 -1.06
CA VAL A 49 -15.47 -5.95 0.26
C VAL A 49 -13.95 -6.20 0.24
N HIS A 50 -13.52 -7.31 -0.35
CA HIS A 50 -12.09 -7.64 -0.48
C HIS A 50 -11.33 -6.58 -1.29
N GLU A 51 -11.91 -6.05 -2.37
CA GLU A 51 -11.29 -4.94 -3.13
C GLU A 51 -11.21 -3.63 -2.33
N GLY A 52 -12.23 -3.32 -1.54
CA GLY A 52 -12.18 -2.18 -0.62
C GLY A 52 -11.03 -2.32 0.39
N GLN A 53 -10.85 -3.50 0.97
CA GLN A 53 -9.75 -3.79 1.90
C GLN A 53 -8.38 -3.70 1.20
N ARG A 54 -8.25 -4.32 0.01
CA ARG A 54 -7.03 -4.27 -0.79
C ARG A 54 -6.62 -2.84 -1.14
N SER A 55 -7.60 -2.00 -1.49
CA SER A 55 -7.37 -0.59 -1.84
C SER A 55 -6.71 0.21 -0.70
N VAL A 56 -7.05 -0.08 0.56
CA VAL A 56 -6.42 0.57 1.72
C VAL A 56 -4.94 0.21 1.83
N VAL A 57 -4.58 -1.07 1.65
CA VAL A 57 -3.18 -1.51 1.72
C VAL A 57 -2.38 -1.00 0.51
N LEU A 58 -2.98 -0.99 -0.69
CA LEU A 58 -2.36 -0.39 -1.88
C LEU A 58 -2.07 1.10 -1.69
N TYR A 59 -2.96 1.83 -1.00
CA TYR A 59 -2.74 3.23 -0.66
C TYR A 59 -1.50 3.40 0.25
N VAL A 60 -1.35 2.56 1.28
CA VAL A 60 -0.15 2.56 2.13
C VAL A 60 1.11 2.29 1.32
N LEU A 61 1.10 1.25 0.49
CA LEU A 61 2.22 0.89 -0.39
C LEU A 61 2.61 2.03 -1.33
N HIS A 62 1.62 2.75 -1.87
CA HIS A 62 1.84 3.94 -2.69
C HIS A 62 2.55 5.05 -1.91
N LEU A 63 2.13 5.34 -0.67
CA LEU A 63 2.75 6.40 0.14
C LEU A 63 4.21 6.11 0.51
N ILE A 64 4.56 4.84 0.70
CA ILE A 64 5.91 4.44 1.15
C ILE A 64 6.85 4.08 -0.01
N LYS A 65 6.36 4.01 -1.25
CA LYS A 65 7.19 3.74 -2.42
C LYS A 65 8.24 4.85 -2.57
N GLU A 66 9.52 4.48 -2.60
CA GLU A 66 10.58 5.45 -2.85
C GLU A 66 10.48 6.03 -4.27
N GLU A 67 10.71 7.33 -4.43
CA GLU A 67 10.73 8.08 -5.70
C GLU A 67 11.89 7.66 -6.64
N LYS A 68 12.47 6.47 -6.49
CA LYS A 68 13.57 6.00 -7.35
C LYS A 68 13.17 5.84 -8.82
N GLN A 69 11.86 5.86 -9.14
CA GLN A 69 11.37 5.67 -10.51
C GLN A 69 11.21 6.97 -11.33
N GLN A 70 11.39 8.17 -10.76
CA GLN A 70 11.32 9.41 -11.57
C GLN A 70 12.67 9.81 -12.19
N GLN A 71 13.79 9.26 -11.70
CA GLN A 71 15.13 9.61 -12.21
C GLN A 71 15.62 8.72 -13.37
N GLN A 72 15.04 7.53 -13.57
CA GLN A 72 15.44 6.64 -14.67
C GLN A 72 14.78 7.00 -16.01
N THR A 73 13.61 7.64 -16.02
CA THR A 73 12.90 8.00 -17.27
C THR A 73 13.42 9.28 -17.93
N ILE A 74 14.27 10.06 -17.26
CA ILE A 74 14.85 11.32 -17.80
C ILE A 74 16.25 11.07 -18.39
N ALA A 75 16.91 9.96 -18.06
CA ALA A 75 18.26 9.64 -18.53
C ALA A 75 18.31 8.88 -19.87
N GLU A 76 17.15 8.49 -20.43
CA GLU A 76 17.05 7.70 -21.68
C GLU A 76 16.19 8.40 -22.76
N GLY A 77 15.91 9.69 -22.61
CA GLY A 77 15.12 10.51 -23.56
C GLY A 77 15.92 11.61 -24.25
#